data_AF-A0A814QXA5-F1
#
_entry.id   AF-A0A814QXA5-F1
#
_cell.length_a   1.000
_cell.length_b   1.000
_cell.length_c   1.000
_cell.angle_alpha   90.00
_cell.angle_beta   90.00
_cell.angle_gamma   90.00
#
_symmetry.space_group_name_H-M   'P 1'
#
loop_
_entity.id
_entity.type
_entity.pdbx_description
1 polymer ?
#
loop_
_entity_poly.entity_id
_entity_poly.type
_entity_poly.pdbx_seq_one_letter_code
_entity_poly.pdbx_strand_id
1 'polypeptide(L)'
;VGPEITKNDLVGAYCSLLKDPEAEVRAAAASKLKDFCNNLPADTREQIIMSQILPCVKDMVGDMNQHVKSALASVIMGLSPILGKDNTLEHLLPLFLNQLKDDYPEVRLNIISNLECINEVIGVRQLSQSLLPAIVELASDAKWRVRLGIIEYMPLLAGQLGPEFFDEKLSSLCMSWLTDHVFAIREAATNNLKKLVEKFGRDWAQNTVIPKVIQLARDQNYLYRMTCLFAINVLAEPCGQEVTQRMMLPTVITLVSDPVANVRFNVAKTLHRIYPVLDSSVLASHVKPALDKLSQDGDHDVQYFASEALEKVIEAL
;
A
#
# COMPACT_ATOMS: atom_id res chain seq x y z
N VAL A 1 1.52 29.73 -29.96
CA VAL A 1 0.35 30.62 -29.74
C VAL A 1 0.79 31.69 -28.75
N GLY A 2 0.52 32.98 -29.00
CA GLY A 2 0.98 34.10 -28.15
C GLY A 2 0.12 34.29 -26.88
N PRO A 3 0.59 35.07 -25.88
CA PRO A 3 -0.07 35.21 -24.57
C PRO A 3 -1.52 35.71 -24.63
N GLU A 4 -1.82 36.66 -25.54
CA GLU A 4 -3.17 37.22 -25.67
C GLU A 4 -4.17 36.25 -26.30
N ILE A 5 -3.76 35.47 -27.32
CA ILE A 5 -4.62 34.46 -27.95
C ILE A 5 -4.91 33.32 -26.96
N THR A 6 -3.91 32.93 -26.15
CA THR A 6 -4.10 31.96 -25.07
C THR A 6 -5.13 32.46 -24.04
N LYS A 7 -5.06 33.75 -23.65
CA LYS A 7 -5.97 34.34 -22.67
C LYS A 7 -7.39 34.53 -23.19
N ASN A 8 -7.54 35.01 -24.43
CA ASN A 8 -8.82 35.47 -24.94
C ASN A 8 -9.64 34.36 -25.61
N ASP A 9 -8.99 33.40 -26.29
CA ASP A 9 -9.70 32.39 -27.08
C ASP A 9 -9.54 30.97 -26.52
N LEU A 10 -8.34 30.60 -26.06
CA LEU A 10 -8.07 29.22 -25.64
C LEU A 10 -8.69 28.85 -24.29
N VAL A 11 -8.76 29.77 -23.32
CA VAL A 11 -9.42 29.48 -22.02
C VAL A 11 -10.91 29.22 -22.22
N GLY A 12 -11.60 30.08 -22.98
CA GLY A 12 -13.02 29.91 -23.29
C GLY A 12 -13.28 28.59 -24.03
N ALA A 13 -12.51 28.31 -25.07
CA ALA A 13 -12.61 27.06 -25.82
C ALA A 13 -12.34 25.83 -24.93
N TYR A 14 -11.33 25.89 -24.07
CA TYR A 14 -11.01 24.79 -23.16
C TYR A 14 -12.14 24.54 -22.14
N CYS A 15 -12.73 25.60 -21.57
CA CYS A 15 -13.92 25.50 -20.72
C CYS A 15 -15.11 24.87 -21.46
N SER A 16 -15.30 25.19 -22.74
CA SER A 16 -16.33 24.53 -23.56
C SER A 16 -16.06 23.03 -23.74
N LEU A 17 -14.81 22.62 -23.95
CA LEU A 17 -14.43 21.20 -24.05
C LEU A 17 -14.65 20.44 -22.74
N LEU A 18 -14.40 21.06 -21.60
CA LEU A 18 -14.70 20.45 -20.28
C LEU A 18 -16.20 20.26 -20.06
N LYS A 19 -17.06 20.98 -20.79
CA LYS A 19 -18.53 20.93 -20.72
C LYS A 19 -19.16 20.32 -21.96
N ASP A 20 -18.37 19.67 -22.80
CA ASP A 20 -18.84 19.11 -24.07
C ASP A 20 -19.94 18.06 -23.82
N PRO A 21 -20.98 17.96 -24.68
CA PRO A 21 -21.98 16.90 -24.55
C PRO A 21 -21.38 15.48 -24.59
N GLU A 22 -20.29 15.29 -25.34
CA GLU A 22 -19.65 13.99 -25.50
C GLU A 22 -18.67 13.68 -24.37
N ALA A 23 -18.88 12.57 -23.68
CA ALA A 23 -18.08 12.19 -22.53
C ALA A 23 -16.61 11.93 -22.88
N GLU A 24 -16.33 11.43 -24.08
CA GLU A 24 -14.95 11.20 -24.55
C GLU A 24 -14.18 12.51 -24.69
N VAL A 25 -14.85 13.58 -25.16
CA VAL A 25 -14.27 14.92 -25.27
C VAL A 25 -13.99 15.47 -23.88
N ARG A 26 -14.95 15.36 -22.96
CA ARG A 26 -14.74 15.79 -21.56
C ARG A 26 -13.61 15.03 -20.88
N ALA A 27 -13.51 13.72 -21.06
CA ALA A 27 -12.45 12.91 -20.49
C ALA A 27 -11.07 13.27 -21.06
N ALA A 28 -10.99 13.46 -22.38
CA ALA A 28 -9.77 13.92 -23.04
C ALA A 28 -9.34 15.30 -22.53
N ALA A 29 -10.28 16.24 -22.40
CA ALA A 29 -10.03 17.56 -21.82
C ALA A 29 -9.58 17.44 -20.36
N ALA A 30 -10.29 16.66 -19.52
CA ALA A 30 -9.92 16.42 -18.13
C ALA A 30 -8.47 15.98 -17.98
N SER A 31 -8.02 15.02 -18.80
CA SER A 31 -6.65 14.49 -18.75
C SER A 31 -5.56 15.52 -19.03
N LYS A 32 -5.91 16.64 -19.68
CA LYS A 32 -5.01 17.75 -20.01
C LYS A 32 -5.08 18.93 -19.04
N LEU A 33 -5.89 18.84 -17.99
CA LEU A 33 -6.12 19.91 -17.01
C LEU A 33 -4.84 20.47 -16.42
N LYS A 34 -3.98 19.60 -15.89
CA LYS A 34 -2.69 19.99 -15.30
C LYS A 34 -1.81 20.72 -16.31
N ASP A 35 -1.66 20.15 -17.50
CA ASP A 35 -0.79 20.69 -18.55
C ASP A 35 -1.30 22.04 -19.06
N PHE A 36 -2.61 22.16 -19.25
CA PHE A 36 -3.24 23.41 -19.65
C PHE A 36 -3.00 24.50 -18.60
N CYS A 37 -3.29 24.22 -17.32
CA CYS A 37 -3.09 25.16 -16.23
C CYS A 37 -1.63 25.59 -16.05
N ASN A 38 -0.67 24.69 -16.24
CA ASN A 38 0.76 25.00 -16.17
C ASN A 38 1.25 25.93 -17.28
N ASN A 39 0.62 25.89 -18.45
CA ASN A 39 1.00 26.70 -19.61
C ASN A 39 0.28 28.05 -19.68
N LEU A 40 -0.58 28.38 -18.71
CA LEU A 40 -1.19 29.71 -18.61
C LEU A 40 -0.14 30.78 -18.24
N PRO A 41 -0.32 32.03 -18.72
CA PRO A 41 0.56 33.16 -18.38
C PRO A 41 0.67 33.34 -16.86
N ALA A 42 1.90 33.41 -16.34
CA ALA A 42 2.17 33.35 -14.89
C ALA A 42 1.49 34.47 -14.09
N ASP A 43 1.33 35.64 -14.69
CA ASP A 43 0.69 36.84 -14.11
C ASP A 43 -0.83 36.69 -13.90
N THR A 44 -1.50 35.84 -14.67
CA THR A 44 -2.96 35.66 -14.62
C THR A 44 -3.39 34.22 -14.33
N ARG A 45 -2.44 33.29 -14.20
CA ARG A 45 -2.66 31.85 -14.05
C ARG A 45 -3.63 31.51 -12.92
N GLU A 46 -3.32 31.96 -11.70
CA GLU A 46 -4.13 31.65 -10.51
C GLU A 46 -5.55 32.20 -10.67
N GLN A 47 -5.69 33.46 -11.09
CA GLN A 47 -6.99 34.11 -11.29
C GLN A 47 -7.84 33.33 -12.31
N ILE A 48 -7.27 32.92 -13.44
CA ILE A 48 -7.98 32.16 -14.48
C ILE A 48 -8.42 30.80 -13.94
N ILE A 49 -7.53 30.08 -13.24
CA ILE A 49 -7.86 28.78 -12.68
C ILE A 49 -9.03 28.90 -11.69
N MET A 50 -8.95 29.86 -10.78
CA MET A 50 -9.95 30.04 -9.73
C MET A 50 -11.31 30.49 -10.27
N SER A 51 -11.32 31.42 -11.23
CA SER A 51 -12.57 32.04 -11.73
C SER A 51 -13.25 31.26 -12.85
N GLN A 52 -12.50 30.54 -13.69
CA GLN A 52 -13.04 29.90 -14.89
C GLN A 52 -12.91 28.37 -14.87
N ILE A 53 -11.73 27.85 -14.53
CA ILE A 53 -11.45 26.41 -14.61
C ILE A 53 -12.05 25.65 -13.42
N LEU A 54 -11.86 26.15 -12.20
CA LEU A 54 -12.28 25.48 -10.97
C LEU A 54 -13.80 25.24 -10.91
N PRO A 55 -14.69 26.15 -11.34
CA PRO A 55 -16.11 25.84 -11.49
C PRO A 55 -16.38 24.64 -12.41
N CYS A 56 -15.70 24.56 -13.56
CA CYS A 56 -15.83 23.42 -14.48
C CYS A 56 -15.36 22.12 -13.82
N VAL A 57 -14.23 22.17 -13.09
CA VAL A 57 -13.70 21.01 -12.35
C VAL A 57 -14.70 20.54 -11.28
N LYS A 58 -15.36 21.47 -10.56
CA LYS A 58 -16.39 21.12 -9.57
C LYS A 58 -17.56 20.37 -10.21
N ASP A 59 -18.01 20.81 -11.37
CA ASP A 59 -19.08 20.12 -12.13
C ASP A 59 -18.64 18.70 -12.54
N MET A 60 -17.40 18.55 -13.02
CA MET A 60 -16.86 17.28 -13.49
C MET A 60 -16.63 16.23 -12.40
N VAL A 61 -16.43 16.64 -11.15
CA VAL A 61 -16.39 15.69 -10.01
C VAL A 61 -17.72 14.93 -9.89
N GLY A 62 -18.84 15.59 -10.24
CA GLY A 62 -20.18 14.99 -10.26
C GLY A 62 -20.59 14.42 -11.63
N ASP A 63 -19.67 14.23 -12.57
CA ASP A 63 -20.01 13.75 -13.91
C ASP A 63 -20.66 12.35 -13.87
N MET A 64 -21.69 12.15 -14.69
CA MET A 64 -22.40 10.86 -14.77
C MET A 64 -21.52 9.76 -15.40
N ASN A 65 -20.51 10.14 -16.19
CA ASN A 65 -19.61 9.20 -16.84
C ASN A 65 -18.36 8.93 -15.98
N GLN A 66 -18.16 7.66 -15.62
CA GLN A 66 -17.03 7.20 -14.81
C GLN A 66 -15.66 7.54 -15.41
N HIS A 67 -15.51 7.55 -16.74
CA HIS A 67 -14.23 7.80 -17.40
C HIS A 67 -13.84 9.27 -17.30
N VAL A 68 -14.81 10.18 -17.30
CA VAL A 68 -14.55 11.62 -17.05
C VAL A 68 -14.07 11.82 -15.63
N LYS A 69 -14.77 11.22 -14.65
CA LYS A 69 -14.37 11.28 -13.23
C LYS A 69 -12.99 10.66 -13.00
N SER A 70 -12.71 9.50 -13.63
CA SER A 70 -11.43 8.79 -13.56
C SER A 70 -10.29 9.64 -14.14
N ALA A 71 -10.50 10.23 -15.32
CA ALA A 71 -9.54 11.11 -15.96
C ALA A 71 -9.24 12.34 -15.10
N LEU A 72 -10.27 12.98 -14.53
CA LEU A 72 -10.08 14.11 -13.62
C LEU A 72 -9.31 13.71 -12.35
N ALA A 73 -9.69 12.62 -11.71
CA ALA A 73 -9.05 12.12 -10.50
C ALA A 73 -7.54 11.86 -10.68
N SER A 74 -7.12 11.46 -11.88
CA SER A 74 -5.71 11.20 -12.19
C SER A 74 -4.84 12.46 -12.22
N VAL A 75 -5.43 13.65 -12.37
CA VAL A 75 -4.67 14.91 -12.57
C VAL A 75 -5.06 16.05 -11.62
N ILE A 76 -6.19 15.97 -10.92
CA ILE A 76 -6.73 17.07 -10.10
C ILE A 76 -5.72 17.61 -9.09
N MET A 77 -4.93 16.72 -8.47
CA MET A 77 -3.91 17.10 -7.50
C MET A 77 -2.68 17.78 -8.12
N GLY A 78 -2.51 17.69 -9.44
CA GLY A 78 -1.50 18.45 -10.16
C GLY A 78 -1.70 19.96 -10.12
N LEU A 79 -2.89 20.45 -9.72
CA LEU A 79 -3.18 21.87 -9.53
C LEU A 79 -2.66 22.42 -8.19
N SER A 80 -2.36 21.55 -7.22
CA SER A 80 -1.97 21.95 -5.87
C SER A 80 -0.71 22.84 -5.84
N PRO A 81 0.39 22.50 -6.55
CA PRO A 81 1.58 23.37 -6.62
C PRO A 81 1.31 24.72 -7.31
N ILE A 82 0.27 24.82 -8.14
CA ILE A 82 -0.07 26.03 -8.90
C ILE A 82 -0.88 27.01 -8.04
N LEU A 83 -1.84 26.48 -7.27
CA LEU A 83 -2.76 27.27 -6.45
C LEU A 83 -2.19 27.61 -5.07
N GLY A 84 -1.14 26.91 -4.64
CA GLY A 84 -0.57 27.08 -3.31
C GLY A 84 -1.42 26.44 -2.22
N LYS A 85 -0.95 26.55 -0.98
CA LYS A 85 -1.47 25.79 0.16
C LYS A 85 -2.92 26.14 0.52
N ASP A 86 -3.22 27.43 0.65
CA ASP A 86 -4.51 27.89 1.17
C ASP A 86 -5.65 27.55 0.20
N ASN A 87 -5.49 27.88 -1.08
CA ASN A 87 -6.47 27.53 -2.12
C ASN A 87 -6.61 26.00 -2.30
N THR A 88 -5.53 25.25 -2.15
CA THR A 88 -5.59 23.77 -2.22
C THR A 88 -6.44 23.22 -1.08
N LEU A 89 -6.23 23.70 0.15
CA LEU A 89 -6.99 23.29 1.31
C LEU A 89 -8.47 23.70 1.21
N GLU A 90 -8.75 24.92 0.77
CA GLU A 90 -10.10 25.46 0.72
C GLU A 90 -10.93 24.86 -0.42
N HIS A 91 -10.32 24.61 -1.58
CA HIS A 91 -11.06 24.30 -2.79
C HIS A 91 -10.76 22.93 -3.41
N LEU A 92 -9.52 22.45 -3.37
CA LEU A 92 -9.17 21.16 -3.98
C LEU A 92 -9.41 20.00 -3.01
N LEU A 93 -9.10 20.16 -1.73
CA LEU A 93 -9.27 19.10 -0.73
C LEU A 93 -10.71 18.58 -0.64
N PRO A 94 -11.77 19.43 -0.63
CA PRO A 94 -13.15 18.91 -0.63
C PRO A 94 -13.47 18.07 -1.87
N LEU A 95 -12.96 18.46 -3.05
CA LEU A 95 -13.15 17.73 -4.30
C LEU A 95 -12.40 16.40 -4.29
N PHE A 96 -11.18 16.42 -3.78
CA PHE A 96 -10.35 15.23 -3.59
C PHE A 96 -11.03 14.23 -2.66
N LEU A 97 -11.54 14.68 -1.50
CA LEU A 97 -12.25 13.82 -0.54
C LEU A 97 -13.55 13.27 -1.11
N ASN A 98 -14.25 14.02 -1.95
CA ASN A 98 -15.44 13.55 -2.65
C ASN A 98 -15.08 12.41 -3.62
N GLN A 99 -14.06 12.61 -4.47
CA GLN A 99 -13.60 11.57 -5.40
C GLN A 99 -12.97 10.35 -4.70
N LEU A 100 -12.39 10.53 -3.51
CA LEU A 100 -11.88 9.44 -2.67
C LEU A 100 -13.00 8.49 -2.22
N LYS A 101 -14.24 9.00 -2.12
CA LYS A 101 -15.45 8.25 -1.74
C LYS A 101 -16.36 7.94 -2.93
N ASP A 102 -15.87 8.08 -4.16
CA ASP A 102 -16.64 7.84 -5.37
C ASP A 102 -17.09 6.38 -5.47
N ASP A 103 -18.26 6.11 -6.04
CA ASP A 103 -18.78 4.74 -6.24
C ASP A 103 -17.88 3.89 -7.17
N TYR A 104 -17.19 4.53 -8.12
CA TYR A 104 -16.36 3.85 -9.10
C TYR A 104 -14.93 3.58 -8.57
N PRO A 105 -14.49 2.31 -8.51
CA PRO A 105 -13.19 1.96 -7.94
C PRO A 105 -12.00 2.60 -8.66
N GLU A 106 -12.11 2.83 -9.96
CA GLU A 106 -11.05 3.44 -10.77
C GLU A 106 -10.79 4.90 -10.37
N VAL A 107 -11.85 5.64 -10.04
CA VAL A 107 -11.76 7.00 -9.51
C VAL A 107 -11.01 6.98 -8.18
N ARG A 108 -11.43 6.11 -7.24
CA ARG A 108 -10.77 5.96 -5.94
C ARG A 108 -9.29 5.59 -6.07
N LEU A 109 -8.96 4.67 -6.98
CA LEU A 109 -7.57 4.25 -7.26
C LEU A 109 -6.70 5.40 -7.78
N ASN A 110 -7.22 6.20 -8.70
CA ASN A 110 -6.49 7.35 -9.24
C ASN A 110 -6.25 8.42 -8.17
N ILE A 111 -7.20 8.61 -7.26
CA ILE A 111 -7.01 9.50 -6.10
C ILE A 111 -5.96 8.94 -5.13
N ILE A 112 -6.01 7.64 -4.81
CA ILE A 112 -5.02 6.98 -3.93
C ILE A 112 -3.60 7.14 -4.48
N SER A 113 -3.43 6.96 -5.79
CA SER A 113 -2.12 7.09 -6.46
C SER A 113 -1.53 8.51 -6.39
N ASN A 114 -2.37 9.51 -6.10
CA ASN A 114 -1.99 10.91 -5.97
C ASN A 114 -2.00 11.42 -4.51
N LEU A 115 -2.17 10.53 -3.52
CA LEU A 115 -2.20 10.90 -2.11
C LEU A 115 -0.87 11.52 -1.63
N GLU A 116 0.26 11.18 -2.26
CA GLU A 116 1.56 11.76 -1.90
C GLU A 116 1.59 13.28 -2.18
N CYS A 117 1.02 13.73 -3.31
CA CYS A 117 1.02 15.13 -3.71
C CYS A 117 0.20 16.03 -2.78
N ILE A 118 -0.95 15.55 -2.27
CA ILE A 118 -1.75 16.35 -1.32
C ILE A 118 -1.01 16.47 0.02
N ASN A 119 -0.29 15.43 0.40
CA ASN A 119 0.32 15.29 1.70
C ASN A 119 1.46 16.28 1.96
N GLU A 120 2.23 16.61 0.91
CA GLU A 120 3.23 17.68 0.95
C GLU A 120 2.64 19.06 1.28
N VAL A 121 1.35 19.27 0.99
CA VAL A 121 0.70 20.59 1.08
C VAL A 121 -0.12 20.78 2.35
N ILE A 122 -0.86 19.75 2.77
CA ILE A 122 -1.83 19.86 3.88
C ILE A 122 -1.18 19.70 5.27
N GLY A 123 -0.02 19.04 5.34
CA GLY A 123 0.69 18.73 6.59
C GLY A 123 -0.04 17.70 7.48
N VAL A 124 0.68 17.18 8.48
CA VAL A 124 0.27 16.01 9.28
C VAL A 124 -1.06 16.20 10.04
N ARG A 125 -1.35 17.42 10.51
CA ARG A 125 -2.59 17.69 11.28
C ARG A 125 -3.86 17.60 10.45
N GLN A 126 -3.86 18.15 9.24
CA GLN A 126 -5.03 18.10 8.36
C GLN A 126 -5.18 16.71 7.72
N LEU A 127 -4.05 16.04 7.46
CA LEU A 127 -4.02 14.63 7.05
C LEU A 127 -4.78 13.74 8.04
N SER A 128 -4.51 13.87 9.35
CA SER A 128 -5.15 13.02 10.36
C SER A 128 -6.63 13.34 10.59
N GLN A 129 -7.07 14.59 10.42
CA GLN A 129 -8.46 14.98 10.63
C GLN A 129 -9.37 14.69 9.42
N SER A 130 -8.90 14.92 8.21
CA SER A 130 -9.75 14.87 7.00
C SER A 130 -9.55 13.61 6.16
N LEU A 131 -8.31 13.14 6.01
CA LEU A 131 -8.01 12.00 5.13
C LEU A 131 -8.06 10.66 5.84
N LEU A 132 -7.65 10.60 7.11
CA LEU A 132 -7.60 9.34 7.85
C LEU A 132 -8.94 8.58 7.88
N PRO A 133 -10.11 9.22 8.13
CA PRO A 133 -11.39 8.50 8.11
C PRO A 133 -11.66 7.84 6.75
N ALA A 134 -11.34 8.53 5.65
CA ALA A 134 -11.51 8.00 4.31
C ALA A 134 -10.50 6.88 3.99
N ILE A 135 -9.25 6.99 4.46
CA ILE A 135 -8.25 5.92 4.29
C ILE A 135 -8.68 4.64 5.02
N VAL A 136 -9.21 4.76 6.24
CA VAL A 136 -9.71 3.61 7.00
C VAL A 136 -10.90 2.95 6.31
N GLU A 137 -11.79 3.74 5.72
CA GLU A 137 -12.92 3.24 4.92
C GLU A 137 -12.42 2.47 3.68
N LEU A 138 -11.48 3.04 2.93
CA LEU A 138 -10.90 2.41 1.72
C LEU A 138 -10.06 1.18 2.00
N ALA A 139 -9.45 1.10 3.18
CA ALA A 139 -8.70 -0.07 3.60
C ALA A 139 -9.58 -1.32 3.75
N SER A 140 -10.90 -1.15 3.88
CA SER A 140 -11.89 -2.21 3.95
C SER A 140 -12.79 -2.27 2.70
N ASP A 141 -12.38 -1.64 1.60
CA ASP A 141 -13.15 -1.58 0.35
C ASP A 141 -13.45 -2.98 -0.20
N ALA A 142 -14.64 -3.19 -0.75
CA ALA A 142 -15.03 -4.46 -1.37
C ALA A 142 -14.08 -4.89 -2.50
N LYS A 143 -13.52 -3.93 -3.24
CA LYS A 143 -12.61 -4.18 -4.35
C LYS A 143 -11.18 -4.27 -3.84
N TRP A 144 -10.60 -5.48 -3.95
CA TRP A 144 -9.25 -5.74 -3.45
C TRP A 144 -8.19 -4.81 -4.05
N ARG A 145 -8.31 -4.37 -5.31
CA ARG A 145 -7.36 -3.41 -5.89
C ARG A 145 -7.32 -2.07 -5.13
N VAL A 146 -8.47 -1.60 -4.64
CA VAL A 146 -8.52 -0.38 -3.80
C VAL A 146 -7.81 -0.62 -2.47
N ARG A 147 -8.08 -1.76 -1.81
CA ARG A 147 -7.36 -2.16 -0.59
C ARG A 147 -5.85 -2.24 -0.83
N LEU A 148 -5.42 -2.81 -1.95
CA LEU A 148 -4.02 -2.89 -2.34
C LEU A 148 -3.37 -1.50 -2.43
N GLY A 149 -4.03 -0.53 -3.08
CA GLY A 149 -3.51 0.84 -3.16
C GLY A 149 -3.31 1.47 -1.77
N ILE A 150 -4.22 1.22 -0.82
CA ILE A 150 -4.04 1.69 0.56
C ILE A 150 -2.89 0.98 1.28
N ILE A 151 -2.70 -0.32 1.06
CA ILE A 151 -1.57 -1.09 1.63
C ILE A 151 -0.24 -0.54 1.13
N GLU A 152 -0.14 -0.19 -0.16
CA GLU A 152 1.08 0.37 -0.74
C GLU A 152 1.39 1.77 -0.19
N TYR A 153 0.35 2.57 0.08
CA TYR A 153 0.46 3.91 0.66
C TYR A 153 0.78 3.93 2.17
N MET A 154 0.41 2.87 2.90
CA MET A 154 0.50 2.81 4.36
C MET A 154 1.89 3.13 4.97
N PRO A 155 3.05 2.70 4.42
CA PRO A 155 4.36 3.02 4.99
C PRO A 155 4.68 4.52 4.96
N LEU A 156 4.21 5.24 3.93
CA LEU A 156 4.39 6.68 3.83
C LEU A 156 3.59 7.37 4.95
N LEU A 157 2.31 7.02 5.06
CA LEU A 157 1.39 7.51 6.10
C LEU A 157 1.94 7.23 7.51
N ALA A 158 2.39 6.01 7.77
CA ALA A 158 2.91 5.57 9.06
C ALA A 158 4.07 6.43 9.55
N GLY A 159 5.05 6.73 8.69
CA GLY A 159 6.19 7.55 9.15
C GLY A 159 5.94 9.03 9.26
N GLN A 160 4.81 9.54 8.77
CA GLN A 160 4.41 10.93 9.00
C GLN A 160 3.60 11.10 10.27
N LEU A 161 2.75 10.12 10.57
CA LEU A 161 1.94 10.11 11.79
C LEU A 161 2.76 9.66 13.02
N GLY A 162 3.82 8.89 12.80
CA GLY A 162 4.66 8.35 13.85
C GLY A 162 4.14 7.03 14.42
N PRO A 163 4.98 6.28 15.15
CA PRO A 163 4.68 4.94 15.64
C PRO A 163 3.54 4.93 16.66
N GLU A 164 3.47 5.91 17.56
CA GLU A 164 2.44 5.99 18.61
C GLU A 164 1.03 6.11 18.01
N PHE A 165 0.87 7.01 17.04
CA PHE A 165 -0.40 7.20 16.34
C PHE A 165 -0.76 5.97 15.49
N PHE A 166 0.24 5.40 14.81
CA PHE A 166 0.05 4.19 14.01
C PHE A 166 -0.47 3.04 14.88
N ASP A 167 0.14 2.83 16.04
CA ASP A 167 -0.25 1.76 16.96
C ASP A 167 -1.68 1.94 17.48
N GLU A 168 -2.09 3.17 17.76
CA GLU A 168 -3.45 3.46 18.25
C GLU A 168 -4.53 3.33 17.17
N LYS A 169 -4.26 3.78 15.93
CA LYS A 169 -5.30 3.94 14.89
C LYS A 169 -5.21 3.00 13.71
N LEU A 170 -4.02 2.50 13.36
CA LEU A 170 -3.75 1.83 12.07
C LEU A 170 -3.21 0.41 12.22
N SER A 171 -2.64 0.05 13.38
CA SER A 171 -2.06 -1.28 13.61
C SER A 171 -3.10 -2.40 13.46
N SER A 172 -4.31 -2.24 13.99
CA SER A 172 -5.38 -3.25 13.85
C SER A 172 -5.75 -3.52 12.39
N LEU A 173 -5.78 -2.47 11.58
CA LEU A 173 -6.06 -2.54 10.16
C LEU A 173 -4.96 -3.26 9.38
N CYS A 174 -3.69 -2.97 9.69
CA CYS A 174 -2.59 -3.68 9.03
C CYS A 174 -2.59 -5.18 9.31
N MET A 175 -3.02 -5.56 10.51
CA MET A 175 -3.10 -6.95 10.94
C MET A 175 -4.30 -7.67 10.34
N SER A 176 -5.41 -6.97 10.05
CA SER A 176 -6.57 -7.58 9.38
C SER A 176 -6.27 -7.95 7.93
N TRP A 177 -5.38 -7.22 7.24
CA TRP A 177 -4.97 -7.57 5.88
C TRP A 177 -4.18 -8.88 5.78
N LEU A 178 -3.51 -9.31 6.85
CA LEU A 178 -2.82 -10.61 6.90
C LEU A 178 -3.78 -11.80 6.85
N THR A 179 -5.06 -11.58 7.15
CA THR A 179 -6.13 -12.58 7.08
C THR A 179 -7.16 -12.24 6.01
N ASP A 180 -6.83 -11.38 5.04
CA ASP A 180 -7.70 -11.06 3.91
C ASP A 180 -7.98 -12.32 3.06
N HIS A 181 -9.17 -12.41 2.50
CA HIS A 181 -9.57 -13.53 1.65
C HIS A 181 -8.75 -13.62 0.34
N VAL A 182 -8.25 -12.49 -0.17
CA VAL A 182 -7.44 -12.41 -1.39
C VAL A 182 -5.96 -12.60 -1.05
N PHE A 183 -5.33 -13.59 -1.69
CA PHE A 183 -3.90 -13.87 -1.50
C PHE A 183 -3.00 -12.66 -1.77
N ALA A 184 -3.23 -11.94 -2.89
CA ALA A 184 -2.45 -10.76 -3.25
C ALA A 184 -2.47 -9.67 -2.16
N ILE A 185 -3.58 -9.55 -1.41
CA ILE A 185 -3.67 -8.64 -0.28
C ILE A 185 -2.82 -9.13 0.89
N ARG A 186 -2.88 -10.42 1.22
CA ARG A 186 -2.04 -10.99 2.28
C ARG A 186 -0.55 -10.84 1.96
N GLU A 187 -0.16 -11.11 0.72
CA GLU A 187 1.22 -10.93 0.24
C GLU A 187 1.66 -9.47 0.34
N ALA A 188 0.85 -8.53 -0.18
CA ALA A 188 1.12 -7.10 -0.05
C ALA A 188 1.21 -6.65 1.41
N ALA A 189 0.36 -7.17 2.29
CA ALA A 189 0.39 -6.89 3.72
C ALA A 189 1.68 -7.40 4.39
N THR A 190 2.16 -8.60 4.05
CA THR A 190 3.45 -9.09 4.58
C THR A 190 4.61 -8.20 4.15
N ASN A 191 4.67 -7.80 2.87
CA ASN A 191 5.68 -6.86 2.37
C ASN A 191 5.54 -5.46 3.00
N ASN A 192 4.32 -5.04 3.30
CA ASN A 192 4.04 -3.81 4.01
C ASN A 192 4.64 -3.83 5.43
N LEU A 193 4.52 -4.95 6.17
CA LEU A 193 5.16 -5.10 7.48
C LEU A 193 6.68 -4.90 7.40
N LYS A 194 7.36 -5.46 6.39
CA LYS A 194 8.80 -5.23 6.20
C LYS A 194 9.13 -3.73 6.12
N LYS A 195 8.41 -2.99 5.26
CA LYS A 195 8.59 -1.52 5.11
C LYS A 195 8.31 -0.75 6.41
N LEU A 196 7.33 -1.19 7.19
CA LEU A 196 7.02 -0.59 8.49
C LEU A 196 8.14 -0.85 9.51
N VAL A 197 8.70 -2.06 9.55
CA VAL A 197 9.84 -2.39 10.43
C VAL A 197 11.09 -1.62 10.04
N GLU A 198 11.36 -1.45 8.74
CA GLU A 198 12.46 -0.61 8.26
C GLU A 198 12.30 0.86 8.70
N LYS A 199 11.07 1.31 8.94
CA LYS A 199 10.77 2.70 9.34
C LYS A 199 10.72 2.92 10.85
N PHE A 200 10.10 1.99 11.59
CA PHE A 200 9.92 2.10 13.06
C PHE A 200 10.97 1.33 13.85
N GLY A 201 11.77 0.51 13.20
CA GLY A 201 12.85 -0.25 13.80
C GLY A 201 12.44 -1.61 14.36
N ARG A 202 13.46 -2.40 14.68
CA ARG A 202 13.32 -3.79 15.16
C ARG A 202 12.60 -3.87 16.51
N ASP A 203 12.84 -2.93 17.42
CA ASP A 203 12.28 -2.99 18.78
C ASP A 203 10.76 -2.80 18.75
N TRP A 204 10.27 -1.93 17.85
CA TRP A 204 8.84 -1.81 17.57
C TRP A 204 8.26 -3.10 16.99
N ALA A 205 8.97 -3.74 16.05
CA ALA A 205 8.54 -5.00 15.45
C ALA A 205 8.37 -6.11 16.51
N GLN A 206 9.33 -6.21 17.44
CA GLN A 206 9.30 -7.17 18.54
C GLN A 206 8.08 -7.02 19.45
N ASN A 207 7.72 -5.78 19.76
CA ASN A 207 6.65 -5.51 20.71
C ASN A 207 5.26 -5.53 20.07
N THR A 208 5.13 -5.09 18.81
CA THR A 208 3.83 -4.82 18.20
C THR A 208 3.47 -5.79 17.06
N VAL A 209 4.44 -6.19 16.24
CA VAL A 209 4.19 -6.94 15.00
C VAL A 209 4.37 -8.44 15.18
N ILE A 210 5.55 -8.86 15.67
CA ILE A 210 5.92 -10.28 15.75
C ILE A 210 4.90 -11.10 16.57
N PRO A 211 4.42 -10.65 17.75
CA PRO A 211 3.44 -11.41 18.53
C PRO A 211 2.15 -11.70 17.76
N LYS A 212 1.71 -10.76 16.93
CA LYS A 212 0.50 -10.90 16.10
C LYS A 212 0.75 -11.83 14.92
N VAL A 213 1.93 -11.73 14.28
CA VAL A 213 2.32 -12.61 13.17
C VAL A 213 2.38 -14.07 13.63
N ILE A 214 3.08 -14.38 14.72
CA ILE A 214 3.22 -15.76 15.20
C ILE A 214 1.89 -16.36 15.68
N GLN A 215 0.92 -15.52 16.08
CA GLN A 215 -0.42 -15.98 16.43
C GLN A 215 -1.13 -16.63 15.23
N LEU A 216 -0.86 -16.18 14.00
CA LEU A 216 -1.43 -16.73 12.77
C LEU A 216 -1.06 -18.20 12.56
N ALA A 217 0.07 -18.66 13.10
CA ALA A 217 0.48 -20.07 13.04
C ALA A 217 -0.48 -21.02 13.78
N ARG A 218 -1.35 -20.50 14.65
CA ARG A 218 -2.33 -21.29 15.42
C ARG A 218 -3.73 -21.27 14.81
N ASP A 219 -3.91 -20.59 13.68
CA ASP A 219 -5.21 -20.48 13.03
C ASP A 219 -5.65 -21.81 12.40
N GLN A 220 -6.96 -22.09 12.43
CA GLN A 220 -7.53 -23.30 11.82
C GLN A 220 -7.36 -23.28 10.29
N ASN A 221 -7.40 -22.09 9.68
CA ASN A 221 -7.21 -21.92 8.25
C ASN A 221 -5.71 -21.99 7.90
N TYR A 222 -5.34 -23.03 7.14
CA TYR A 222 -3.96 -23.22 6.71
C TYR A 222 -3.41 -22.07 5.85
N LEU A 223 -4.29 -21.32 5.16
CA LEU A 223 -3.88 -20.13 4.40
C LEU A 223 -3.26 -19.06 5.31
N TYR A 224 -3.78 -18.90 6.53
CA TYR A 224 -3.27 -17.90 7.48
C TYR A 224 -2.02 -18.40 8.19
N ARG A 225 -1.91 -19.71 8.45
CA ARG A 225 -0.66 -20.34 8.89
C ARG A 225 0.45 -20.17 7.86
N MET A 226 0.15 -20.27 6.56
CA MET A 226 1.11 -19.93 5.51
C MET A 226 1.44 -18.44 5.49
N THR A 227 0.48 -17.53 5.72
CA THR A 227 0.78 -16.09 5.87
C THR A 227 1.78 -15.83 7.00
N CYS A 228 1.70 -16.56 8.11
CA CYS A 228 2.72 -16.48 9.18
C CYS A 228 4.13 -16.74 8.63
N LEU A 229 4.30 -17.79 7.83
CA LEU A 229 5.59 -18.16 7.23
C LEU A 229 6.06 -17.09 6.25
N PHE A 230 5.18 -16.57 5.40
CA PHE A 230 5.51 -15.48 4.47
C PHE A 230 5.89 -14.18 5.19
N ALA A 231 5.23 -13.85 6.29
CA ALA A 231 5.61 -12.71 7.13
C ALA A 231 7.00 -12.93 7.75
N ILE A 232 7.30 -14.12 8.28
CA ILE A 232 8.64 -14.42 8.84
C ILE A 232 9.73 -14.29 7.76
N ASN A 233 9.46 -14.74 6.52
CA ASN A 233 10.41 -14.64 5.41
C ASN A 233 10.87 -13.22 5.10
N VAL A 234 9.99 -12.23 5.29
CA VAL A 234 10.29 -10.82 5.02
C VAL A 234 10.75 -10.05 6.26
N LEU A 235 10.39 -10.52 7.46
CA LEU A 235 10.74 -9.88 8.73
C LEU A 235 12.10 -10.33 9.29
N ALA A 236 12.60 -11.50 8.93
CA ALA A 236 13.83 -12.07 9.49
C ALA A 236 15.05 -11.13 9.32
N GLU A 237 15.29 -10.67 8.09
CA GLU A 237 16.39 -9.76 7.76
C GLU A 237 16.31 -8.41 8.51
N PRO A 238 15.21 -7.63 8.43
CA PRO A 238 15.14 -6.33 9.12
C PRO A 238 15.07 -6.43 10.65
N CYS A 239 14.64 -7.57 11.22
CA CYS A 239 14.66 -7.77 12.67
C CYS A 239 16.03 -8.26 13.19
N GLY A 240 16.87 -8.83 12.31
CA GLY A 240 18.19 -9.35 12.65
C GLY A 240 18.20 -10.72 13.33
N GLN A 241 19.40 -11.24 13.56
CA GLN A 241 19.68 -12.59 14.05
C GLN A 241 18.99 -12.91 15.38
N GLU A 242 19.26 -12.13 16.42
CA GLU A 242 18.77 -12.42 17.78
C GLU A 242 17.25 -12.54 17.84
N VAL A 243 16.55 -11.59 17.21
CA VAL A 243 15.08 -11.54 17.18
C VAL A 243 14.51 -12.71 16.40
N THR A 244 15.08 -12.99 15.23
CA THR A 244 14.65 -14.09 14.36
C THR A 244 14.79 -15.44 15.07
N GLN A 245 15.94 -15.68 15.71
CA GLN A 245 16.20 -16.91 16.46
C GLN A 245 15.28 -17.09 17.66
N ARG A 246 15.08 -16.04 18.47
CA ARG A 246 14.34 -16.17 19.73
C ARG A 246 12.83 -16.12 19.56
N MET A 247 12.33 -15.32 18.63
CA MET A 247 10.88 -15.03 18.56
C MET A 247 10.19 -15.66 17.36
N MET A 248 10.89 -15.85 16.23
CA MET A 248 10.26 -16.33 14.99
C MET A 248 10.54 -17.82 14.74
N LEU A 249 11.80 -18.25 14.85
CA LEU A 249 12.22 -19.62 14.56
C LEU A 249 11.44 -20.69 15.36
N PRO A 250 11.13 -20.54 16.67
CA PRO A 250 10.40 -21.56 17.40
C PRO A 250 9.02 -21.87 16.78
N THR A 251 8.36 -20.86 16.22
CA THR A 251 7.08 -21.01 15.51
C THR A 251 7.27 -21.79 14.21
N VAL A 252 8.32 -21.49 13.44
CA VAL A 252 8.66 -22.22 12.20
C VAL A 252 8.94 -23.70 12.50
N ILE A 253 9.72 -23.98 13.55
CA ILE A 253 10.03 -25.34 13.98
C ILE A 253 8.77 -26.09 14.43
N THR A 254 7.83 -25.42 15.10
CA THR A 254 6.55 -26.02 15.49
C THR A 254 5.74 -26.46 14.26
N LEU A 255 5.72 -25.64 13.21
CA LEU A 255 4.96 -25.91 11.97
C LEU A 255 5.56 -27.04 11.11
N VAL A 256 6.76 -27.54 11.41
CA VAL A 256 7.35 -28.72 10.76
C VAL A 256 6.40 -29.92 10.81
N SER A 257 5.58 -30.02 11.86
CA SER A 257 4.62 -31.12 12.06
C SER A 257 3.18 -30.73 11.72
N ASP A 258 2.96 -29.67 10.94
CA ASP A 258 1.62 -29.25 10.53
C ASP A 258 0.90 -30.37 9.76
N PRO A 259 -0.40 -30.61 10.00
CA PRO A 259 -1.14 -31.65 9.29
C PRO A 259 -1.21 -31.42 7.78
N VAL A 260 -1.09 -30.18 7.30
CA VAL A 260 -1.23 -29.82 5.88
C VAL A 260 0.14 -29.78 5.21
N ALA A 261 0.34 -30.59 4.16
CA ALA A 261 1.58 -30.64 3.38
C ALA A 261 2.00 -29.26 2.84
N ASN A 262 1.04 -28.45 2.40
CA ASN A 262 1.30 -27.08 1.94
C ASN A 262 1.95 -26.18 2.98
N VAL A 263 1.61 -26.37 4.26
CA VAL A 263 2.29 -25.64 5.33
C VAL A 263 3.70 -26.19 5.50
N ARG A 264 3.86 -27.52 5.57
CA ARG A 264 5.16 -28.18 5.77
C ARG A 264 6.19 -27.87 4.68
N PHE A 265 5.84 -27.88 3.39
CA PHE A 265 6.82 -27.51 2.36
C PHE A 265 7.15 -26.01 2.41
N ASN A 266 6.21 -25.16 2.84
CA ASN A 266 6.50 -23.75 3.08
C ASN A 266 7.37 -23.54 4.33
N VAL A 267 7.34 -24.45 5.31
CA VAL A 267 8.34 -24.45 6.40
C VAL A 267 9.74 -24.68 5.83
N ALA A 268 9.92 -25.67 4.96
CA ALA A 268 11.22 -25.91 4.30
C ALA A 268 11.71 -24.67 3.53
N LYS A 269 10.84 -24.05 2.72
CA LYS A 269 11.14 -22.79 2.01
C LYS A 269 11.50 -21.65 2.97
N THR A 270 10.80 -21.56 4.10
CA THR A 270 11.06 -20.53 5.11
C THR A 270 12.41 -20.73 5.78
N LEU A 271 12.75 -21.96 6.16
CA LEU A 271 14.07 -22.30 6.71
C LEU A 271 15.19 -22.01 5.70
N HIS A 272 15.00 -22.34 4.42
CA HIS A 272 15.91 -21.95 3.35
C HIS A 272 16.02 -20.42 3.19
N ARG A 273 14.95 -19.67 3.42
CA ARG A 273 14.99 -18.21 3.29
C ARG A 273 15.73 -17.55 4.46
N ILE A 274 15.55 -18.06 5.67
CA ILE A 274 16.05 -17.40 6.89
C ILE A 274 17.39 -17.95 7.38
N TYR A 275 17.89 -19.09 6.88
CA TYR A 275 19.18 -19.65 7.33
C TYR A 275 20.35 -18.64 7.30
N PRO A 276 20.47 -17.71 6.32
CA PRO A 276 21.61 -16.78 6.28
C PRO A 276 21.62 -15.80 7.47
N VAL A 277 20.49 -15.63 8.15
CA VAL A 277 20.34 -14.72 9.30
C VAL A 277 20.63 -15.43 10.62
N LEU A 278 20.64 -16.77 10.65
CA LEU A 278 20.81 -17.58 11.86
C LEU A 278 22.29 -17.92 12.10
N ASP A 279 22.70 -18.08 13.35
CA ASP A 279 24.03 -18.59 13.69
C ASP A 279 24.17 -20.10 13.42
N SER A 280 25.41 -20.56 13.23
CA SER A 280 25.73 -21.96 12.95
C SER A 280 25.28 -22.92 14.06
N SER A 281 25.25 -22.48 15.31
CA SER A 281 24.79 -23.31 16.44
C SER A 281 23.32 -23.65 16.31
N VAL A 282 22.47 -22.66 16.00
CA VAL A 282 21.04 -22.80 15.77
C VAL A 282 20.76 -23.58 14.48
N LEU A 283 21.57 -23.36 13.44
CA LEU A 283 21.48 -24.14 12.21
C LEU A 283 21.68 -25.65 12.49
N ALA A 284 22.72 -26.00 13.25
CA ALA A 284 23.04 -27.39 13.58
C ALA A 284 22.02 -28.03 14.54
N SER A 285 21.58 -27.28 15.57
CA SER A 285 20.76 -27.82 16.65
C SER A 285 19.26 -27.85 16.36
N HIS A 286 18.75 -26.95 15.51
CA HIS A 286 17.31 -26.80 15.27
C HIS A 286 16.94 -26.91 13.79
N VAL A 287 17.60 -26.17 12.90
CA VAL A 287 17.21 -26.08 11.48
C VAL A 287 17.50 -27.37 10.73
N LYS A 288 18.73 -27.89 10.84
CA LYS A 288 19.13 -29.13 10.17
C LYS A 288 18.24 -30.32 10.60
N PRO A 289 18.01 -30.60 11.89
CA PRO A 289 17.10 -31.68 12.30
C PRO A 289 15.67 -31.52 11.79
N ALA A 290 15.17 -30.28 11.71
CA ALA A 290 13.86 -30.00 11.15
C ALA A 290 13.79 -30.34 9.64
N LEU A 291 14.81 -29.96 8.88
CA LEU A 291 14.91 -30.27 7.44
C LEU A 291 15.15 -31.76 7.18
N ASP A 292 15.96 -32.43 8.01
CA ASP A 292 16.14 -33.89 7.97
C ASP A 292 14.78 -34.59 8.14
N LYS A 293 13.97 -34.16 9.11
CA LYS A 293 12.61 -34.68 9.31
C LYS A 293 11.71 -34.45 8.09
N LEU A 294 11.73 -33.25 7.50
CA LEU A 294 10.89 -32.92 6.32
C LEU A 294 11.37 -33.66 5.05
N SER A 295 12.66 -33.98 4.95
CA SER A 295 13.19 -34.77 3.83
C SER A 295 12.68 -36.22 3.81
N GLN A 296 12.14 -36.69 4.94
CA GLN A 296 11.53 -38.01 5.10
C GLN A 296 9.99 -37.95 5.11
N ASP A 297 9.40 -36.81 4.75
CA ASP A 297 7.94 -36.62 4.74
C ASP A 297 7.26 -37.55 3.72
N GLY A 298 5.97 -37.84 3.88
CA GLY A 298 5.22 -38.65 2.90
C GLY A 298 4.90 -37.91 1.60
N ASP A 299 4.96 -36.57 1.61
CA ASP A 299 4.64 -35.71 0.48
C ASP A 299 5.90 -35.33 -0.32
N HIS A 300 5.86 -35.50 -1.64
CA HIS A 300 7.01 -35.28 -2.53
C HIS A 300 7.47 -33.81 -2.59
N ASP A 301 6.55 -32.85 -2.53
CA ASP A 301 6.91 -31.43 -2.56
C ASP A 301 7.63 -31.05 -1.27
N VAL A 302 7.17 -31.60 -0.13
CA VAL A 302 7.85 -31.42 1.17
C VAL A 302 9.27 -31.96 1.11
N GLN A 303 9.46 -33.19 0.61
CA GLN A 303 10.79 -33.79 0.45
C GLN A 303 11.72 -32.96 -0.44
N TYR A 304 11.20 -32.50 -1.58
CA TYR A 304 11.97 -31.71 -2.55
C TYR A 304 12.49 -30.42 -1.93
N PHE A 305 11.61 -29.59 -1.39
CA PHE A 305 12.01 -28.30 -0.81
C PHE A 305 12.85 -28.47 0.46
N ALA A 306 12.63 -29.54 1.23
CA ALA A 306 13.47 -29.85 2.39
C ALA A 306 14.90 -30.21 1.99
N SER A 307 15.05 -31.01 0.94
CA SER A 307 16.38 -31.44 0.45
C SER A 307 17.17 -30.26 -0.11
N GLU A 308 16.54 -29.39 -0.91
CA GLU A 308 17.14 -28.16 -1.43
C GLU A 308 17.57 -27.20 -0.29
N ALA A 309 16.72 -27.06 0.74
CA ALA A 309 17.05 -26.28 1.93
C ALA A 309 18.21 -26.89 2.72
N LEU A 310 18.21 -28.21 2.88
CA LEU A 310 19.19 -28.94 3.68
C LEU A 310 20.60 -28.85 3.09
N GLU A 311 20.73 -28.94 1.76
CA GLU A 311 22.00 -28.77 1.06
C GLU A 311 22.66 -27.42 1.41
N LYS A 312 21.88 -26.33 1.33
CA LYS A 312 22.36 -24.98 1.66
C LYS A 312 22.71 -24.80 3.13
N VAL A 313 21.94 -25.41 4.03
CA VAL A 313 22.23 -25.36 5.46
C VAL A 313 23.49 -26.15 5.80
N ILE A 314 23.75 -27.28 5.14
CA ILE A 314 25.00 -28.06 5.32
C ILE A 314 26.20 -27.28 4.79
N GLU A 315 26.09 -26.59 3.65
CA GLU A 315 27.15 -25.71 3.13
C GLU A 315 27.51 -24.55 4.09
N ALA A 316 26.55 -24.10 4.90
CA ALA A 316 26.72 -22.98 5.83
C ALA A 316 27.20 -23.38 7.24
N LEU A 317 27.28 -24.68 7.54
CA LEU A 317 27.72 -25.25 8.82
C LEU A 317 29.22 -25.59 8.81
#